data_AF-A0A9J6ELK7-F1
#
_entry.id   AF-A0A9J6ELK7-F1
#
_cell.length_a   1.000
_cell.length_b   1.000
_cell.length_c   1.000
_cell.angle_alpha   90.00
_cell.angle_beta   90.00
_cell.angle_gamma   90.00
#
_symmetry.space_group_name_H-M   'P 1'
#
loop_
_entity.id
_entity.type
_entity.pdbx_description
1 polymer ?
#
loop_
_entity_poly.entity_id
_entity_poly.type
_entity_poly.pdbx_seq_one_letter_code
_entity_poly.pdbx_strand_id
1 'polypeptide(L)'
;MTHVLVKWITEESWDVYPVRAIKTTTVAFRLLSETKSIRKLRGTVVLVDWDDSQQPAEAKLLDFGTQKAMEQKRSRLAKAAVATASSRTEETPAETQREPQNGSDCCCDLAVQVRVLEDRIQDLEQRLQEARKEYDSLTMVKKSRKLVRRLENLLEQPKRLLSRPKK
;
A
#
# COMPACT_ATOMS: atom_id res chain seq x y z
N MET A 1 21.86 -12.77 -7.50
CA MET A 1 21.38 -12.76 -6.10
C MET A 1 20.23 -11.78 -5.95
N THR A 2 19.23 -12.12 -5.15
CA THR A 2 18.06 -11.28 -4.87
C THR A 2 18.34 -10.29 -3.74
N HIS A 3 17.82 -9.08 -3.88
CA HIS A 3 18.02 -7.96 -2.98
C HIS A 3 16.67 -7.35 -2.61
N VAL A 4 16.64 -6.69 -1.45
CA VAL A 4 15.52 -5.91 -0.96
C VAL A 4 15.88 -4.45 -0.91
N LEU A 5 14.88 -3.61 -1.16
CA LEU A 5 14.93 -2.18 -0.92
C LEU A 5 14.21 -1.89 0.38
N VAL A 6 14.87 -1.20 1.30
CA VAL A 6 14.32 -0.84 2.61
C VAL A 6 14.36 0.67 2.82
N LYS A 7 13.46 1.18 3.66
CA LYS A 7 13.54 2.53 4.26
C LYS A 7 13.80 2.35 5.74
N TRP A 8 14.85 2.97 6.27
CA TRP A 8 15.13 2.94 7.70
C TRP A 8 14.00 3.67 8.46
N ILE A 9 13.71 3.22 9.69
CA ILE A 9 12.67 3.87 10.50
C ILE A 9 13.22 5.13 11.17
N THR A 10 14.46 5.06 11.65
CA THR A 10 15.16 6.13 12.36
C THR A 10 15.72 7.20 11.43
N GLU A 11 15.92 6.86 10.16
CA GLU A 11 16.54 7.73 9.17
C GLU A 11 15.68 7.84 7.91
N GLU A 12 15.66 9.02 7.29
CA GLU A 12 15.03 9.22 5.98
C GLU A 12 15.96 8.77 4.84
N SER A 13 16.55 7.58 4.99
CA SER A 13 17.46 6.97 4.04
C SER A 13 16.86 5.66 3.49
N TRP A 14 17.26 5.36 2.25
CA TRP A 14 16.87 4.14 1.56
C TRP A 14 18.11 3.36 1.19
N ASP A 15 18.11 2.07 1.50
CA ASP A 15 19.25 1.20 1.22
C ASP A 15 18.83 -0.14 0.62
N VAL A 16 19.82 -0.79 0.02
CA VAL A 16 19.64 -2.04 -0.70
C VAL A 16 20.50 -3.10 -0.04
N TYR A 17 19.86 -4.17 0.41
CA TYR A 17 20.52 -5.28 1.08
C TYR A 17 20.19 -6.61 0.40
N PRO A 18 21.10 -7.60 0.46
CA PRO A 18 20.76 -8.95 0.04
C PRO A 18 19.70 -9.53 0.99
N VAL A 19 18.82 -10.39 0.49
CA VAL A 19 17.71 -10.95 1.30
C VAL A 19 18.20 -11.67 2.56
N ARG A 20 19.41 -12.25 2.50
CA ARG A 20 20.08 -12.91 3.64
C ARG A 20 20.37 -11.99 4.82
N ALA A 21 20.38 -10.67 4.63
CA ALA A 21 20.55 -9.69 5.69
C ALA A 21 19.29 -9.53 6.55
N ILE A 22 18.14 -10.06 6.13
CA ILE A 22 16.89 -10.00 6.89
C ILE A 22 16.91 -11.08 7.98
N LYS A 23 16.88 -10.68 9.25
CA LYS A 23 16.81 -11.61 10.40
C LYS A 23 15.44 -12.19 10.63
N THR A 24 14.40 -11.50 10.16
CA THR A 24 13.03 -12.01 10.20
C THR A 24 12.90 -13.21 9.26
N THR A 25 13.22 -14.40 9.77
CA THR A 25 13.37 -15.66 9.01
C THR A 25 12.12 -16.00 8.19
N THR A 26 10.93 -15.72 8.72
CA THR A 26 9.65 -15.94 8.02
C THR A 26 9.50 -15.04 6.79
N VAL A 27 9.98 -13.79 6.86
CA VAL A 27 9.91 -12.83 5.75
C VAL A 27 11.00 -13.15 4.71
N ALA A 28 12.23 -13.40 5.16
CA ALA A 28 13.33 -13.80 4.28
C ALA A 28 12.97 -15.07 3.48
N PHE A 29 12.43 -16.09 4.15
CA PHE A 29 12.00 -17.33 3.49
C PHE A 29 10.90 -17.08 2.46
N ARG A 30 9.84 -16.32 2.81
CA ARG A 30 8.76 -16.01 1.87
C ARG A 30 9.25 -15.25 0.63
N LEU A 31 10.19 -14.32 0.80
CA LEU A 31 10.77 -13.59 -0.32
C LEU A 31 11.60 -14.49 -1.25
N LEU A 32 12.26 -15.51 -0.71
CA LEU A 32 13.04 -16.47 -1.51
C LEU A 32 12.16 -17.55 -2.17
N SER A 33 11.10 -17.99 -1.51
CA SER A 33 10.22 -19.07 -2.00
C SER A 33 9.13 -18.59 -2.97
N GLU A 34 8.62 -17.37 -2.78
CA GLU A 34 7.48 -16.85 -3.55
C GLU A 34 7.82 -15.49 -4.19
N THR A 35 8.02 -15.46 -5.51
CA THR A 35 8.34 -14.23 -6.26
C THR A 35 7.27 -13.13 -6.18
N LYS A 36 6.02 -13.46 -5.85
CA LYS A 36 4.91 -12.49 -5.72
C LYS A 36 4.63 -12.06 -4.28
N SER A 37 5.35 -12.60 -3.29
CA SER A 37 5.12 -12.33 -1.86
C SER A 37 5.34 -10.87 -1.48
N ILE A 38 6.22 -10.16 -2.21
CA ILE A 38 6.52 -8.74 -1.96
C ILE A 38 5.27 -7.86 -1.95
N ARG A 39 4.22 -8.19 -2.73
CA ARG A 39 2.97 -7.41 -2.72
C ARG A 39 2.26 -7.41 -1.37
N LYS A 40 2.38 -8.52 -0.61
CA LYS A 40 1.80 -8.66 0.73
C LYS A 40 2.74 -8.15 1.82
N LEU A 41 4.04 -8.25 1.58
CA LEU A 41 5.09 -7.91 2.55
C LEU A 41 5.52 -6.44 2.47
N ARG A 42 5.15 -5.73 1.39
CA ARG A 42 5.44 -4.31 1.23
C ARG A 42 4.86 -3.50 2.38
N GLY A 43 5.69 -2.66 2.97
CA GLY A 43 5.36 -1.83 4.12
C GLY A 43 5.51 -2.53 5.48
N THR A 44 5.87 -3.81 5.49
CA THR A 44 6.15 -4.53 6.75
C THR A 44 7.49 -4.08 7.33
N VAL A 45 7.56 -4.01 8.67
CA VAL A 45 8.81 -3.77 9.39
C VAL A 45 9.58 -5.07 9.53
N VAL A 46 10.87 -5.03 9.20
CA VAL A 46 11.80 -6.16 9.27
C VAL A 46 13.08 -5.74 9.99
N LEU A 47 13.74 -6.71 10.62
CA LEU A 47 15.07 -6.51 11.20
C LEU A 47 16.13 -6.83 10.15
N VAL A 48 17.04 -5.89 9.91
CA VAL A 48 18.10 -5.97 8.90
C VAL A 48 19.46 -5.82 9.56
N ASP A 49 20.35 -6.78 9.30
CA ASP A 49 21.78 -6.67 9.59
C ASP A 49 22.44 -5.81 8.51
N TRP A 50 22.84 -4.60 8.88
CA TRP A 50 23.56 -3.71 7.97
C TRP A 50 25.06 -3.67 8.26
N ASP A 51 25.46 -4.08 9.46
CA ASP A 51 26.85 -4.20 9.92
C ASP A 51 26.95 -5.45 10.80
N ASP A 52 27.96 -6.30 10.55
CA ASP A 52 28.19 -7.55 11.28
C ASP A 52 28.55 -7.32 12.77
N SER A 53 28.98 -6.10 13.11
CA SER A 53 29.40 -5.71 14.45
C SER A 53 28.31 -5.01 15.28
N GLN A 54 27.16 -4.72 14.68
CA GLN A 54 26.08 -3.97 15.32
C GLN A 54 24.80 -4.79 15.45
N GLN A 55 23.88 -4.30 16.27
CA GLN A 55 22.57 -4.95 16.40
C GLN A 55 21.74 -4.69 15.13
N PRO A 56 20.98 -5.70 14.67
CA PRO A 56 20.05 -5.54 13.57
C PRO A 56 19.07 -4.39 13.85
N ALA A 57 18.85 -3.55 12.86
CA ALA A 57 17.99 -2.38 12.98
C ALA A 57 16.66 -2.59 12.25
N GLU A 58 15.61 -1.91 12.71
CA GLU A 58 14.29 -1.98 12.09
C GLU A 58 14.22 -1.13 10.82
N ALA A 59 13.74 -1.75 9.75
CA ALA A 59 13.54 -1.10 8.46
C ALA A 59 12.21 -1.53 7.83
N LYS A 60 11.60 -0.63 7.06
CA LYS A 60 10.38 -0.90 6.30
C LYS A 60 10.73 -1.47 4.94
N LEU A 61 10.20 -2.65 4.63
CA LEU A 61 10.39 -3.30 3.34
C LEU A 61 9.59 -2.58 2.24
N LEU A 62 10.26 -2.14 1.17
CA LEU A 62 9.60 -1.43 0.08
C LEU A 62 9.46 -2.28 -1.18
N ASP A 63 10.49 -3.04 -1.52
CA ASP A 63 10.55 -3.77 -2.79
C ASP A 63 11.58 -4.91 -2.76
N PHE A 64 11.53 -5.77 -3.77
CA PHE A 64 12.37 -6.95 -3.92
C PHE A 64 12.69 -7.21 -5.40
N GLY A 65 13.92 -7.64 -5.68
CA GLY A 65 14.29 -8.06 -7.03
C GLY A 65 15.79 -8.22 -7.23
N THR A 66 16.26 -7.91 -8.43
CA THR A 66 17.71 -7.89 -8.73
C THR A 66 18.36 -6.66 -8.10
N GLN A 67 19.65 -6.78 -7.75
CA GLN A 67 20.43 -5.68 -7.17
C GLN A 67 20.31 -4.40 -7.99
N LYS A 68 20.60 -4.48 -9.29
CA LYS A 68 20.56 -3.35 -10.22
C LYS A 68 19.20 -2.66 -10.24
N ALA A 69 18.10 -3.43 -10.22
CA ALA A 69 16.76 -2.85 -10.20
C ALA A 69 16.44 -2.14 -8.88
N MET A 70 16.91 -2.68 -7.75
CA MET A 70 16.71 -2.06 -6.44
C MET A 70 17.55 -0.80 -6.27
N GLU A 71 18.80 -0.80 -6.73
CA GLU A 71 19.67 0.39 -6.71
C GLU A 71 19.11 1.52 -7.58
N GLN A 72 18.56 1.20 -8.76
CA GLN A 72 17.88 2.17 -9.60
C GLN A 72 16.67 2.79 -8.88
N LYS A 73 15.88 1.96 -8.17
CA LYS A 73 14.74 2.44 -7.37
C LYS A 73 15.20 3.31 -6.20
N ARG A 74 16.25 2.90 -5.48
CA ARG A 74 16.88 3.69 -4.40
C ARG A 74 17.24 5.09 -4.90
N SER A 75 17.98 5.18 -6.02
CA SER A 75 18.42 6.45 -6.58
C SER A 75 17.25 7.34 -7.02
N ARG A 76 16.16 6.75 -7.55
CA ARG A 76 14.94 7.50 -7.88
C ARG A 76 14.24 8.05 -6.64
N LEU A 77 14.12 7.24 -5.58
CA LEU A 77 13.50 7.66 -4.32
C LEU A 77 14.32 8.74 -3.61
N ALA A 78 15.65 8.58 -3.55
CA ALA A 78 16.53 9.58 -2.96
C ALA A 78 16.42 10.94 -3.68
N LYS A 79 16.37 10.95 -5.02
CA LYS A 79 16.16 12.18 -5.80
C LYS A 79 14.80 12.82 -5.54
N ALA A 80 13.74 12.02 -5.46
CA ALA A 80 12.40 12.53 -5.14
C ALA A 80 12.33 13.12 -3.73
N ALA A 81 13.03 12.53 -2.77
CA ALA A 81 13.11 13.05 -1.40
C ALA A 81 13.81 14.42 -1.35
N VAL A 82 14.94 14.58 -2.07
CA VAL A 82 15.64 15.87 -2.16
C VAL A 82 14.77 16.93 -2.83
N ALA A 83 14.09 16.60 -3.94
CA ALA A 83 13.18 17.52 -4.61
C ALA A 83 12.03 17.99 -3.68
N THR A 84 11.52 17.09 -2.83
CA THR A 84 10.44 17.40 -1.86
C THR A 84 10.96 18.18 -0.65
N ALA A 85 12.21 17.95 -0.23
CA ALA A 85 12.85 18.69 0.84
C ALA A 85 13.17 20.13 0.40
N SER A 86 13.69 20.31 -0.81
CA SER A 86 13.97 21.63 -1.39
C SER A 86 12.72 22.48 -1.61
N SER A 87 11.53 21.89 -1.79
CA SER A 87 10.28 22.65 -1.90
C SER A 87 9.68 23.07 -0.54
N ARG A 88 10.27 22.65 0.59
CA ARG A 88 9.77 22.96 1.96
C ARG A 88 10.59 24.01 2.69
N THR A 89 11.69 24.47 2.12
CA THR A 89 12.59 25.46 2.73
C THR A 89 12.80 26.66 1.82
N GLU A 90 11.74 27.38 1.45
CA GLU A 90 11.85 28.78 0.99
C GLU A 90 10.67 29.60 1.48
N GLU A 91 10.66 29.89 2.78
CA GLU A 91 10.02 31.10 3.32
C GLU A 91 11.04 31.80 4.23
N THR A 92 11.94 32.60 3.63
CA THR A 92 12.52 33.77 4.30
C THR A 92 13.09 34.72 3.23
N PRO A 93 12.75 36.02 3.25
CA PRO A 93 13.15 36.94 2.20
C PRO A 93 14.50 37.57 2.54
N ALA A 94 15.49 37.38 1.67
CA ALA A 94 16.65 38.26 1.61
C ALA A 94 17.05 38.42 0.15
N GLU A 95 16.76 39.62 -0.36
CA GLU A 95 17.22 40.17 -1.61
C GLU A 95 18.74 39.95 -1.77
N THR A 96 19.18 39.41 -2.90
CA THR A 96 20.15 40.07 -3.79
C THR A 96 20.23 39.28 -5.09
N GLN A 97 19.79 39.96 -6.13
CA GLN A 97 19.88 39.69 -7.56
C GLN A 97 21.17 38.99 -8.01
N ARG A 98 21.01 37.97 -8.86
CA ARG A 98 21.60 37.89 -10.21
C ARG A 98 20.72 36.98 -11.09
N GLU A 99 19.96 37.62 -11.97
CA GLU A 99 19.26 37.02 -13.13
C GLU A 99 20.27 36.51 -14.21
N PRO A 100 19.81 36.09 -15.41
CA PRO A 100 18.87 35.02 -15.73
C PRO A 100 19.45 34.09 -16.83
N GLN A 101 18.90 32.88 -17.02
CA GLN A 101 18.68 32.23 -18.34
C GLN A 101 18.34 30.75 -18.17
N ASN A 102 17.04 30.47 -18.06
CA ASN A 102 16.28 29.61 -18.99
C ASN A 102 15.01 29.14 -18.29
N GLY A 103 13.98 30.00 -18.32
CA GLY A 103 12.59 29.52 -18.36
C GLY A 103 12.38 28.74 -19.67
N SER A 104 11.37 27.91 -19.84
CA SER A 104 10.12 27.76 -19.09
C SER A 104 9.48 26.51 -19.69
N ASP A 105 9.51 25.37 -19.00
CA ASP A 105 8.66 24.22 -19.37
C ASP A 105 8.30 23.29 -18.20
N CYS A 106 8.77 23.52 -16.97
CA CYS A 106 8.63 22.52 -15.90
C CYS A 106 7.35 22.64 -15.04
N CYS A 107 6.62 23.76 -15.11
CA CYS A 107 5.39 23.94 -14.31
C CYS A 107 4.15 23.26 -14.91
N CYS A 108 4.08 23.09 -16.24
CA CYS A 108 2.93 22.48 -16.88
C CYS A 108 2.87 20.96 -16.62
N ASP A 109 4.00 20.27 -16.68
CA ASP A 109 4.05 18.82 -16.49
C ASP A 109 3.70 18.40 -15.05
N LEU A 110 4.11 19.19 -14.05
CA LEU A 110 3.79 18.89 -12.65
C LEU A 110 2.30 19.12 -12.38
N ALA A 111 1.72 20.21 -12.88
CA ALA A 111 0.29 20.47 -12.75
C ALA A 111 -0.57 19.43 -13.46
N VAL A 112 -0.11 18.95 -14.63
CA VAL A 112 -0.77 17.84 -15.35
C VAL A 112 -0.66 16.53 -14.57
N GLN A 113 0.51 16.21 -14.01
CA GLN A 113 0.67 15.02 -13.18
C GLN A 113 -0.18 15.07 -11.91
N VAL A 114 -0.29 16.22 -11.26
CA VAL A 114 -1.16 16.42 -10.09
C VAL A 114 -2.61 16.18 -10.47
N ARG A 115 -3.10 16.79 -11.56
CA ARG A 115 -4.48 16.56 -12.04
C ARG A 115 -4.76 15.10 -12.39
N VAL A 116 -3.83 14.42 -13.06
CA VAL A 116 -3.98 13.00 -13.40
C VAL A 116 -4.04 12.12 -12.14
N LEU A 117 -3.27 12.48 -11.10
CA LEU A 117 -3.31 11.77 -9.82
C LEU A 117 -4.59 12.08 -9.04
N GLU A 118 -5.08 13.31 -9.06
CA GLU A 118 -6.35 13.72 -8.46
C GLU A 118 -7.53 13.00 -9.10
N ASP A 119 -7.61 12.97 -10.44
CA ASP A 119 -8.63 12.22 -11.18
C ASP A 119 -8.56 10.73 -10.87
N ARG A 120 -7.35 10.18 -10.70
CA ARG A 120 -7.16 8.77 -10.35
C ARG A 120 -7.60 8.46 -8.92
N ILE A 121 -7.36 9.38 -7.98
CA ILE A 121 -7.85 9.26 -6.61
C ILE A 121 -9.38 9.29 -6.62
N GLN A 122 -9.99 10.21 -7.36
CA GLN A 122 -11.45 10.33 -7.44
C GLN A 122 -12.11 9.08 -8.06
N ASP A 123 -11.55 8.53 -9.16
CA ASP A 123 -12.03 7.26 -9.74
C ASP A 123 -11.88 6.09 -8.76
N LEU A 124 -10.77 6.02 -8.02
CA LEU A 124 -10.56 4.96 -7.03
C LEU A 124 -11.49 5.09 -5.82
N GLU A 125 -11.76 6.32 -5.35
CA GLU A 125 -12.72 6.58 -4.29
C GLU A 125 -14.15 6.23 -4.71
N GLN A 126 -14.52 6.58 -5.94
CA GLN A 126 -15.83 6.22 -6.50
C GLN A 126 -16.00 4.70 -6.59
N ARG A 127 -14.99 3.98 -7.11
CA ARG A 127 -14.99 2.51 -7.17
C ARG A 127 -15.05 1.88 -5.79
N LEU A 128 -14.37 2.45 -4.79
CA LEU A 128 -14.46 2.00 -3.40
C LEU A 128 -15.86 2.21 -2.83
N GLN A 129 -16.52 3.33 -3.16
CA GLN A 129 -17.87 3.62 -2.70
C GLN A 129 -18.90 2.68 -3.35
N GLU A 130 -18.75 2.38 -4.64
CA GLU A 130 -19.56 1.39 -5.37
C GLU A 130 -19.37 -0.01 -4.77
N ALA A 131 -18.12 -0.44 -4.55
CA ALA A 131 -17.82 -1.72 -3.92
C ALA A 131 -18.38 -1.82 -2.48
N ARG A 132 -18.39 -0.72 -1.72
CA ARG A 132 -19.03 -0.66 -0.39
C ARG A 132 -20.55 -0.82 -0.49
N LYS A 133 -21.20 -0.14 -1.44
CA LYS A 133 -22.64 -0.27 -1.68
C LYS A 133 -23.01 -1.71 -2.10
N GLU A 134 -22.18 -2.37 -2.90
CA GLU A 134 -22.36 -3.78 -3.28
C GLU A 134 -22.16 -4.73 -2.09
N TYR A 135 -21.19 -4.46 -1.22
CA TYR A 135 -21.00 -5.24 0.01
C TYR A 135 -22.19 -5.12 0.96
N ASP A 136 -22.73 -3.90 1.10
CA ASP A 136 -23.93 -3.64 1.89
C ASP A 136 -25.17 -4.30 1.27
N SER A 137 -25.31 -4.27 -0.07
CA SER A 137 -26.42 -4.93 -0.77
C SER A 137 -26.35 -6.46 -0.63
N LEU A 138 -25.16 -7.08 -0.72
CA LEU A 138 -24.97 -8.51 -0.46
C LEU A 138 -25.37 -8.87 0.98
N THR A 139 -25.02 -8.02 1.95
CA THR A 139 -25.38 -8.20 3.35
C THR A 139 -26.89 -8.08 3.55
N MET A 140 -27.53 -7.13 2.89
CA MET A 140 -28.99 -6.97 2.87
C MET A 140 -29.69 -8.17 2.23
N VAL A 141 -29.19 -8.71 1.13
CA VAL A 141 -29.72 -9.94 0.49
C VAL A 141 -29.60 -11.15 1.40
N LYS A 142 -28.50 -11.28 2.15
CA LYS A 142 -28.35 -12.35 3.14
C LYS A 142 -29.37 -12.21 4.28
N LYS A 143 -29.62 -10.98 4.76
CA LYS A 143 -30.64 -10.70 5.79
C LYS A 143 -32.05 -10.97 5.26
N SER A 144 -32.38 -10.55 4.04
CA SER A 144 -33.69 -10.80 3.43
C SER A 144 -33.95 -12.29 3.20
N ARG A 145 -32.96 -13.06 2.69
CA ARG A 145 -33.08 -14.53 2.58
C ARG A 145 -33.31 -15.20 3.94
N LYS A 146 -32.66 -14.74 5.01
CA LYS A 146 -32.90 -15.26 6.36
C LYS A 146 -34.33 -14.96 6.84
N LEU A 147 -34.85 -13.77 6.55
CA LEU A 147 -36.22 -13.39 6.92
C LEU A 147 -37.26 -14.19 6.12
N VAL A 148 -37.07 -14.36 4.81
CA VAL A 148 -37.94 -15.19 3.97
C VAL A 148 -38.01 -16.62 4.50
N ARG A 149 -36.88 -17.26 4.78
CA ARG A 149 -36.85 -18.61 5.36
C ARG A 149 -37.56 -18.70 6.72
N ARG A 150 -37.46 -17.66 7.55
CA ARG A 150 -38.20 -17.61 8.83
C ARG A 150 -39.71 -17.51 8.61
N LEU A 151 -40.14 -16.68 7.67
CA LEU A 151 -41.55 -16.54 7.31
C LEU A 151 -42.10 -17.84 6.70
N GLU A 152 -41.37 -18.49 5.80
CA GLU A 152 -41.73 -19.80 5.25
C GLU A 152 -41.89 -20.85 6.35
N ASN A 153 -40.94 -20.93 7.29
CA ASN A 153 -41.04 -21.84 8.43
C ASN A 153 -42.25 -21.54 9.34
N LEU A 154 -42.57 -20.26 9.57
CA LEU A 154 -43.73 -19.86 10.36
C LEU A 154 -45.05 -20.13 9.64
N LEU A 155 -45.09 -20.02 8.31
CA LEU A 155 -46.25 -20.33 7.48
C LEU A 155 -46.44 -21.84 7.27
N GLU A 156 -45.37 -22.65 7.36
CA GLU A 156 -45.45 -24.11 7.36
C GLU A 156 -45.89 -24.69 8.71
N GLN A 157 -45.61 -24.03 9.83
CA GLN A 157 -46.02 -24.48 11.17
C GLN A 157 -47.55 -24.71 11.33
N PRO A 158 -48.47 -23.85 10.86
CA PRO A 158 -49.90 -24.12 10.98
C PRO A 158 -50.38 -25.30 10.12
N LYS A 159 -49.68 -25.65 9.03
CA LYS A 159 -50.02 -26.83 8.21
C LYS A 159 -49.65 -28.16 8.88
N ARG A 160 -48.63 -28.17 9.75
CA ARG A 160 -48.19 -29.38 10.47
C ARG A 160 -49.03 -29.67 11.73
N LEU A 161 -49.74 -28.68 12.27
CA LEU A 161 -50.61 -28.86 13.43
C LEU A 161 -52.02 -29.35 13.05
N LEU A 162 -52.45 -29.17 11.80
CA LEU A 162 -53.74 -29.64 11.27
C LEU A 162 -53.70 -31.07 10.70
N SER A 163 -52.52 -31.67 10.56
CA SER A 163 -52.34 -33.02 10.01
C SER A 163 -52.08 -34.12 11.06
N ARG A 164 -52.20 -33.80 12.36
CA ARG A 164 -52.17 -34.84 13.42
C ARG A 164 -53.51 -35.57 13.45
N PRO A 165 -53.59 -36.86 13.07
CA PRO A 165 -54.82 -37.63 13.24
C PRO A 165 -55.09 -37.77 14.74
N LYS A 166 -56.30 -37.40 15.15
CA LYS A 166 -56.81 -37.71 16.49
C LYS A 166 -56.92 -39.23 16.60
N LYS A 167 -56.18 -39.81 17.55
CA LYS A 167 -56.46 -41.15 18.05
C LYS A 167 -57.68 -41.12 18.95
#